data_AF-A0AAU3Z5W1-F1
#
_entry.id   AF-A0AAU3Z5W1-F1
#
_cell.length_a   1.000
_cell.length_b   1.000
_cell.length_c   1.000
_cell.angle_alpha   90.00
_cell.angle_beta   90.00
_cell.angle_gamma   90.00
#
_symmetry.space_group_name_H-M   'P 1'
#
loop_
_entity.id
_entity.type
_entity.pdbx_description
1 polymer ?
#
loop_
_entity_poly.entity_id
_entity_poly.type
_entity_poly.pdbx_seq_one_letter_code
_entity_poly.pdbx_strand_id
1 'polypeptide(L)'
;MRIQVRRTGGFAGIERRAEVDTSARPDAGEWHELAEQAVAAGHDAPPQGVPDGFNYRITVDDRTVYCTDPRLSDAQRSLISRVLKEGA
;
A
#
# COMPACT_ATOMS: atom_id res chain seq x y z
N MET A 1 -2.51 -10.62 -10.55
CA MET A 1 -2.17 -9.28 -10.08
C MET A 1 -1.17 -9.39 -8.95
N ARG A 2 -0.11 -8.58 -8.98
CA ARG A 2 0.94 -8.52 -7.98
C ARG A 2 0.86 -7.19 -7.25
N ILE A 3 0.78 -7.23 -5.93
CA ILE A 3 0.66 -6.04 -5.09
C ILE A 3 1.90 -5.94 -4.21
N GLN A 4 2.62 -4.83 -4.32
CA GLN A 4 3.77 -4.52 -3.48
C GLN A 4 3.47 -3.30 -2.63
N VAL A 5 3.84 -3.37 -1.35
CA VAL A 5 3.79 -2.23 -0.44
C VAL A 5 5.17 -1.98 0.13
N ARG A 6 5.61 -0.73 0.06
CA ARG A 6 6.79 -0.23 0.77
C ARG A 6 6.37 0.88 1.71
N ARG A 7 6.67 0.72 3.00
CA ARG A 7 6.44 1.72 4.05
C ARG A 7 7.78 2.23 4.57
N THR A 8 7.93 3.54 4.65
CA THR A 8 9.13 4.24 5.14
C THR A 8 8.76 5.39 6.07
N GLY A 9 9.72 5.95 6.80
CA GLY A 9 9.46 6.98 7.81
C GLY A 9 9.00 6.37 9.12
N GLY A 10 8.10 7.06 9.82
CA GLY A 10 7.78 6.74 11.21
C GLY A 10 8.89 7.20 12.16
N PHE A 11 8.56 7.26 13.45
CA PHE A 11 9.50 7.67 14.50
C PHE A 11 10.83 6.89 14.49
N ALA A 12 10.77 5.57 14.24
CA ALA A 12 11.96 4.71 14.21
C ALA A 12 12.67 4.68 12.85
N GLY A 13 12.07 5.21 11.78
CA GLY A 13 12.65 5.20 10.42
C GLY A 13 12.81 3.81 9.77
N ILE A 14 12.23 2.75 10.34
CA ILE A 14 12.40 1.37 9.86
C ILE A 14 11.55 1.14 8.60
N GLU A 15 12.22 0.83 7.48
CA GLU A 15 11.54 0.40 6.25
C GLU A 15 10.90 -0.99 6.42
N ARG A 16 9.67 -1.13 5.91
CA ARG A 16 9.06 -2.45 5.66
C ARG A 16 8.63 -2.57 4.22
N ARG A 17 8.79 -3.77 3.67
CA ARG A 17 8.34 -4.14 2.34
C ARG A 17 7.71 -5.53 2.37
N ALA A 18 6.61 -5.70 1.63
CA ALA A 18 5.97 -6.98 1.40
C ALA A 18 5.35 -7.00 0.00
N GLU A 19 5.16 -8.20 -0.53
CA GLU A 19 4.51 -8.46 -1.81
C GLU A 19 3.49 -9.59 -1.66
N VAL A 20 2.36 -9.48 -2.36
CA VAL A 20 1.36 -10.54 -2.49
C VAL A 20 1.07 -10.78 -3.98
N ASP A 21 1.21 -12.02 -4.42
CA ASP A 21 0.72 -12.47 -5.72
C ASP A 21 -0.67 -13.10 -5.55
N THR A 22 -1.66 -12.57 -6.28
CA THR A 22 -3.06 -12.99 -6.18
C THR A 22 -3.45 -14.08 -7.18
N SER A 23 -2.56 -14.47 -8.10
CA SER A 23 -2.87 -15.39 -9.21
C SER A 23 -3.38 -16.77 -8.76
N ALA A 24 -2.86 -17.31 -7.66
CA ALA A 24 -3.23 -18.63 -7.15
C ALA A 24 -4.16 -18.57 -5.93
N ARG A 25 -4.74 -17.41 -5.64
CA ARG A 25 -5.49 -17.17 -4.41
C ARG A 25 -7.00 -17.35 -4.60
N PRO A 26 -7.69 -18.03 -3.68
CA PRO A 26 -9.16 -18.14 -3.73
C PRO A 26 -9.86 -16.81 -3.44
N ASP A 27 -9.22 -15.91 -2.68
CA ASP A 27 -9.71 -14.56 -2.33
C ASP A 27 -9.28 -13.47 -3.33
N ALA A 28 -8.84 -13.85 -4.54
CA ALA A 28 -8.27 -12.90 -5.52
C ALA A 28 -9.18 -11.73 -5.88
N GLY A 29 -10.51 -11.94 -5.92
CA GLY A 29 -11.48 -10.88 -6.20
C GLY A 29 -11.46 -9.76 -5.16
N GLU A 30 -11.42 -10.10 -3.87
CA GLU A 30 -11.36 -9.12 -2.78
C GLU A 30 -10.07 -8.30 -2.83
N TRP A 31 -8.95 -8.95 -3.20
CA TRP A 31 -7.68 -8.24 -3.38
C TRP A 31 -7.76 -7.25 -4.53
N HIS A 32 -8.43 -7.62 -5.63
CA HIS A 32 -8.57 -6.77 -6.80
C HIS A 32 -9.40 -5.52 -6.48
N GLU A 33 -10.59 -5.69 -5.90
CA GLU A 33 -11.47 -4.57 -5.53
C GLU A 33 -10.76 -3.62 -4.54
N LEU A 34 -10.08 -4.17 -3.54
CA LEU A 34 -9.35 -3.37 -2.56
C LEU A 34 -8.16 -2.63 -3.19
N ALA A 35 -7.43 -3.28 -4.09
CA ALA A 35 -6.31 -2.70 -4.82
C ALA A 35 -6.76 -1.55 -5.72
N GLU A 36 -7.84 -1.72 -6.48
CA GLU A 36 -8.40 -0.70 -7.35
C GLU A 36 -8.81 0.55 -6.55
N GLN A 37 -9.52 0.38 -5.44
CA GLN A 37 -9.94 1.49 -4.58
C GLN A 37 -8.74 2.21 -3.95
N ALA A 38 -7.74 1.47 -3.48
CA ALA A 38 -6.55 2.06 -2.88
C ALA A 38 -5.72 2.86 -3.90
N VAL A 39 -5.60 2.33 -5.12
CA VAL A 39 -4.90 2.96 -6.24
C VAL A 39 -5.65 4.19 -6.75
N ALA A 40 -6.99 4.13 -6.87
CA ALA A 40 -7.80 5.26 -7.30
C ALA A 40 -7.71 6.47 -6.33
N ALA A 41 -7.52 6.20 -5.03
CA ALA A 41 -7.32 7.23 -4.01
C ALA A 41 -5.85 7.68 -3.86
N GLY A 42 -4.92 7.08 -4.60
CA GLY A 42 -3.49 7.35 -4.50
C GLY A 42 -3.05 8.56 -5.32
N HIS A 43 -1.90 9.13 -4.96
CA HIS A 43 -1.26 10.22 -5.70
C HIS A 43 -0.21 9.68 -6.67
N ASP A 44 0.00 10.35 -7.80
CA ASP A 44 1.05 9.99 -8.77
C ASP A 44 2.47 10.33 -8.29
N ALA A 45 2.59 11.18 -7.27
CA ALA A 45 3.84 11.54 -6.62
C ALA A 45 3.68 11.53 -5.09
N PRO A 46 4.77 11.33 -4.31
CA PRO A 46 4.72 11.40 -2.85
C PRO A 46 4.12 12.73 -2.36
N PRO A 47 2.95 12.72 -1.69
CA PRO A 47 2.38 13.93 -1.12
C PRO A 47 3.20 14.40 0.09
N GLN A 48 2.99 15.64 0.51
CA GLN A 48 3.63 16.17 1.72
C GLN A 48 3.12 15.43 2.96
N GLY A 49 4.04 14.73 3.63
CA GLY A 49 3.81 14.08 4.93
C GLY A 49 4.01 15.03 6.12
N VAL A 50 4.02 14.44 7.31
CA VAL A 50 4.27 15.13 8.59
C VAL A 50 5.53 14.56 9.25
N PRO A 51 6.15 15.27 10.21
CA PRO A 51 7.20 14.70 11.05
C PRO A 51 6.75 13.37 11.67
N ASP A 52 7.63 12.38 11.66
CA ASP A 52 7.38 11.01 12.14
C ASP A 52 6.20 10.29 11.47
N GLY A 53 5.64 10.81 10.37
CA GLY A 53 4.62 10.16 9.59
C GLY A 53 5.19 9.06 8.69
N PHE A 54 4.39 8.03 8.42
CA PHE A 54 4.76 7.03 7.42
C PHE A 54 4.45 7.52 6.01
N ASN A 55 5.32 7.11 5.08
CA ASN A 55 5.16 7.28 3.65
C ASN A 55 5.03 5.91 3.01
N TYR A 56 4.08 5.77 2.10
CA TYR A 56 3.72 4.50 1.47
C TYR A 56 3.83 4.61 -0.04
N ARG A 57 4.44 3.58 -0.63
CA ARG A 57 4.39 3.32 -2.06
C ARG A 57 3.62 2.02 -2.26
N ILE A 58 2.56 2.08 -3.05
CA ILE A 58 1.74 0.93 -3.42
C ILE A 58 1.96 0.71 -4.92
N THR A 59 2.43 -0.47 -5.29
CA THR A 59 2.55 -0.88 -6.69
C THR A 59 1.60 -2.04 -6.93
N VAL A 60 0.71 -1.90 -7.92
CA VAL A 60 -0.20 -2.95 -8.37
C VAL A 60 0.11 -3.21 -9.84
N ASP A 61 0.69 -4.37 -10.12
CA ASP A 61 1.28 -4.70 -11.42
C ASP A 61 2.21 -3.56 -11.91
N ASP A 62 1.84 -2.84 -12.96
CA ASP A 62 2.65 -1.75 -13.54
C ASP A 62 2.31 -0.35 -12.99
N ARG A 63 1.29 -0.23 -12.13
CA ARG A 63 0.82 1.06 -11.61
C ARG A 63 1.34 1.31 -10.20
N THR A 64 2.01 2.45 -10.01
CA THR A 64 2.49 2.89 -8.69
C THR A 64 1.78 4.16 -8.26
N VAL A 65 1.31 4.17 -7.01
CA VAL A 65 0.78 5.35 -6.35
C VAL A 65 1.41 5.56 -4.98
N TYR A 66 1.25 6.77 -4.47
CA TYR A 66 1.81 7.21 -3.21
C TYR A 66 0.71 7.71 -2.28
N CYS A 67 0.87 7.45 -0.99
CA CYS A 67 0.06 8.01 0.08
C CYS A 67 0.92 8.18 1.34
N THR A 68 0.52 9.09 2.22
CA THR A 68 1.27 9.40 3.44
C THR A 68 0.32 9.64 4.60
N ASP A 69 0.79 9.41 5.82
CA ASP A 69 0.07 9.86 7.00
C ASP A 69 -0.06 11.39 7.03
N PRO A 70 -1.14 11.93 7.60
CA PRO A 70 -2.30 11.22 8.17
C PRO A 70 -3.45 10.96 7.16
N ARG A 71 -3.21 11.13 5.86
CA ARG A 71 -4.26 11.24 4.82
C ARG A 71 -4.56 9.94 4.07
N LEU A 72 -4.38 8.80 4.73
CA LEU A 72 -4.72 7.50 4.15
C LEU A 72 -6.24 7.33 4.03
N SER A 73 -6.70 6.86 2.88
CA SER A 73 -8.07 6.33 2.76
C SER A 73 -8.20 4.99 3.50
N ASP A 74 -9.44 4.60 3.80
CA ASP A 74 -9.69 3.32 4.47
C ASP A 74 -9.26 2.12 3.60
N ALA A 75 -9.42 2.22 2.28
CA ALA A 75 -8.94 1.21 1.33
C ALA A 75 -7.41 1.10 1.35
N GLN A 76 -6.69 2.23 1.35
CA GLN A 76 -5.22 2.24 1.45
C GLN A 76 -4.75 1.62 2.76
N ARG A 77 -5.32 2.04 3.90
CA ARG A 77 -4.97 1.49 5.22
C ARG A 77 -5.19 -0.02 5.28
N SER A 78 -6.33 -0.48 4.76
CA SER A 78 -6.71 -1.90 4.74
C SER A 78 -5.76 -2.71 3.85
N LEU A 79 -5.47 -2.22 2.64
CA LEU A 79 -4.55 -2.87 1.71
C LEU A 79 -3.14 -2.96 2.28
N ILE A 80 -2.60 -1.84 2.79
CA ILE A 80 -1.26 -1.78 3.39
C ILE A 80 -1.14 -2.78 4.53
N SER A 81 -2.13 -2.80 5.43
CA SER A 81 -2.14 -3.72 6.57
C SER A 81 -2.19 -5.18 6.12
N ARG A 82 -3.08 -5.52 5.16
CA ARG A 82 -3.24 -6.87 4.63
C ARG A 82 -1.96 -7.34 3.92
N VAL A 83 -1.36 -6.52 3.04
CA VAL A 83 -0.11 -6.87 2.33
C VAL A 83 1.06 -7.03 3.30
N LEU A 84 1.26 -6.10 4.24
CA LEU A 84 2.36 -6.20 5.22
C LEU A 84 2.21 -7.35 6.21
N LYS A 85 1.01 -7.90 6.36
CA LYS A 85 0.73 -9.09 7.17
C LYS A 85 0.94 -10.38 6.39
N GLU A 86 0.40 -10.45 5.17
CA GLU A 86 0.35 -11.69 4.37
C GLU A 86 1.61 -11.93 3.54
N GLY A 87 2.35 -10.87 3.19
CA GLY A 87 3.57 -10.95 2.38
C GLY A 87 4.88 -10.78 3.18
N ALA A 88 4.83 -10.94 4.51
CA ALA A 88 5.98 -10.86 5.42
C ALA A 88 6.62 -12.22 5.69
#